data_AF-A0A9Q1CT40-F1
#
_entry.id   AF-A0A9Q1CT40-F1
#
_cell.length_a   1.000
_cell.length_b   1.000
_cell.length_c   1.000
_cell.angle_alpha   90.00
_cell.angle_beta   90.00
_cell.angle_gamma   90.00
#
_symmetry.space_group_name_H-M   'P 1'
#
loop_
_entity.id
_entity.type
_entity.pdbx_description
1 polymer ?
#
loop_
_entity_poly.entity_id
_entity_poly.type
_entity_poly.pdbx_seq_one_letter_code
_entity_poly.pdbx_strand_id
1 'polypeptide(L)'
;MLIYCLGEQAEEIYNSFTFPGAQVPGEGSTAQTSRPAERTFAEVKAKFENHFIARRNVIYKRAKFNQRSQLEGEKVDEFTTSLYELSIVIMVPLRRN
;
A
#
# COMPACT_ATOMS: atom_id res chain seq x y z
N MET A 1 -4.82 20.53 5.40
CA MET A 1 -5.78 19.86 6.31
C MET A 1 -5.63 18.34 6.36
N LEU A 2 -5.43 17.61 5.24
CA LEU A 2 -5.32 16.14 5.29
C LEU A 2 -4.00 15.60 5.90
N ILE A 3 -2.87 16.29 5.68
CA ILE A 3 -1.54 15.88 6.20
C ILE A 3 -1.53 15.87 7.74
N TYR A 4 -2.16 16.87 8.38
CA TYR A 4 -2.21 16.96 9.84
C TYR A 4 -3.01 15.83 10.52
N CYS A 5 -3.94 15.19 9.81
CA CYS A 5 -4.67 14.05 10.33
C CYS A 5 -3.86 12.74 10.30
N LEU A 6 -2.74 12.72 9.59
CA LEU A 6 -1.91 11.52 9.37
C LEU A 6 -0.77 11.40 10.41
N GLY A 7 -0.57 12.43 11.24
CA GLY A 7 0.39 12.45 12.34
C GLY A 7 1.76 13.03 11.96
N GLU A 8 2.72 12.90 12.87
CA GLU A 8 4.05 13.54 12.77
C GLU A 8 4.85 13.11 11.52
N GLN A 9 4.70 11.86 11.09
CA GLN A 9 5.41 11.32 9.92
C GLN A 9 4.81 11.73 8.57
N ALA A 10 3.68 12.44 8.59
CA ALA A 10 2.95 12.77 7.37
C ALA A 10 3.75 13.66 6.41
N GLU A 11 4.53 14.60 6.95
CA GLU A 11 5.38 15.49 6.17
C GLU A 11 6.56 14.74 5.56
N GLU A 12 7.19 13.83 6.30
CA GLU A 12 8.28 12.98 5.80
C GLU A 12 7.80 12.07 4.66
N ILE A 13 6.65 11.42 4.83
CA ILE A 13 6.04 10.58 3.79
C ILE A 13 5.70 11.41 2.56
N TYR A 14 5.11 12.60 2.72
CA TYR A 14 4.79 13.49 1.61
C TYR A 14 6.05 13.90 0.82
N ASN A 15 7.14 14.22 1.52
CA ASN A 15 8.42 14.60 0.91
C ASN A 15 9.10 13.44 0.18
N SER A 16 8.80 12.19 0.54
CA SER A 16 9.28 11.00 -0.17
C SER A 16 8.60 10.76 -1.53
N PHE A 17 7.47 11.41 -1.82
CA PHE A 17 6.72 11.17 -3.05
C PHE A 17 7.35 11.84 -4.27
N THR A 18 7.59 11.05 -5.31
CA THR A 18 7.96 11.54 -6.64
C THR A 18 6.71 11.84 -7.46
N PHE A 19 6.64 13.03 -8.07
CA PHE A 19 5.52 13.47 -8.91
C PHE A 19 6.00 13.67 -10.36
N PRO A 20 5.28 13.13 -11.36
CA PRO A 20 5.63 13.33 -12.77
C PRO A 20 5.49 14.82 -13.12
N GLY A 21 6.61 15.49 -13.34
CA GLY A 21 6.71 16.96 -13.49
C GLY A 21 7.85 17.58 -12.68
N ALA A 22 8.35 16.88 -11.66
CA ALA A 22 9.63 17.19 -11.04
C ALA A 22 10.76 16.65 -11.93
N GLN A 23 11.14 17.39 -12.98
CA GLN A 23 12.34 17.08 -13.73
C GLN A 23 13.57 17.21 -12.81
N VAL A 24 14.41 16.19 -12.86
CA VAL A 24 15.69 16.08 -12.16
C VAL A 24 16.60 17.22 -12.63
N PRO A 25 17.10 18.12 -11.76
CA PRO A 25 18.28 18.88 -12.09
C PRO A 25 19.47 17.93 -12.02
N GLY A 26 20.24 17.86 -13.10
CA GLY A 26 21.59 17.33 -13.06
C GLY A 26 22.39 17.96 -11.92
N GLU A 27 23.39 17.19 -11.49
CA GLU A 27 24.33 17.43 -10.40
C GLU A 27 24.64 18.92 -10.15
N GLY A 28 24.35 19.36 -8.92
CA GLY A 28 24.87 20.61 -8.36
C GLY A 28 24.01 21.85 -8.61
N SER A 29 22.92 22.03 -7.84
CA SER A 29 22.58 23.39 -7.39
C SER A 29 21.55 23.43 -6.28
N THR A 30 21.86 24.31 -5.34
CA THR A 30 21.14 24.70 -4.15
C THR A 30 19.74 25.23 -4.48
N ALA A 31 18.74 24.77 -3.73
CA ALA A 31 17.45 25.43 -3.50
C ALA A 31 16.73 25.98 -4.76
N GLN A 32 16.11 25.11 -5.56
CA GLN A 32 15.07 25.55 -6.51
C GLN A 32 13.66 25.41 -5.91
N THR A 33 13.23 26.47 -5.24
CA THR A 33 11.82 26.84 -5.05
C THR A 33 11.21 27.13 -6.43
N SER A 34 10.93 26.07 -7.19
CA SER A 34 10.13 26.16 -8.41
C SER A 34 8.68 26.08 -7.97
N ARG A 35 7.91 27.16 -8.13
CA ARG A 35 6.46 27.24 -7.86
C ARG A 35 5.82 25.91 -8.26
N PRO A 36 5.32 25.10 -7.31
CA PRO A 36 4.81 23.80 -7.65
C PRO A 36 3.64 24.04 -8.60
N ALA A 37 3.64 23.38 -9.76
CA ALA A 37 2.39 23.16 -10.48
C ALA A 37 1.37 22.74 -9.42
N GLU A 38 0.24 23.43 -9.33
CA GLU A 38 -0.75 23.23 -8.27
C GLU A 38 -1.13 21.76 -8.24
N ARG A 39 -0.49 21.00 -7.35
CA ARG A 39 -0.67 19.55 -7.26
C ARG A 39 -2.11 19.34 -6.91
N THR A 40 -2.83 18.60 -7.74
CA THR A 40 -4.26 18.45 -7.52
C THR A 40 -4.44 17.61 -6.26
N PHE A 41 -5.43 17.95 -5.44
CA PHE A 41 -5.77 17.18 -4.24
C PHE A 41 -5.89 15.67 -4.54
N ALA A 42 -6.46 15.32 -5.69
CA ALA A 42 -6.60 13.95 -6.18
C ALA A 42 -5.25 13.22 -6.34
N GLU A 43 -4.20 13.90 -6.83
CA GLU A 43 -2.88 13.30 -7.06
C GLU A 43 -2.18 12.96 -5.73
N VAL A 44 -2.24 13.91 -4.78
CA VAL A 44 -1.67 13.73 -3.44
C VAL A 44 -2.43 12.64 -2.69
N LYS A 45 -3.76 12.64 -2.76
CA LYS A 45 -4.61 11.59 -2.17
C LYS A 45 -4.27 10.22 -2.74
N ALA A 46 -4.14 10.08 -4.07
CA ALA A 46 -3.81 8.81 -4.70
C ALA A 46 -2.42 8.29 -4.30
N LYS A 47 -1.43 9.18 -4.11
CA LYS A 47 -0.09 8.79 -3.62
C LYS A 47 -0.13 8.30 -2.19
N PHE A 48 -0.88 8.97 -1.31
CA PHE A 48 -1.08 8.50 0.05
C PHE A 48 -1.85 7.18 0.09
N GLU A 49 -2.94 7.06 -0.66
CA GLU A 49 -3.67 5.79 -0.79
C GLU A 49 -2.71 4.67 -1.20
N ASN A 50 -1.91 4.88 -2.25
CA ASN A 50 -0.90 3.91 -2.71
C ASN A 50 0.19 3.59 -1.68
N HIS A 51 0.65 4.58 -0.91
CA HIS A 51 1.65 4.37 0.15
C HIS A 51 1.08 3.54 1.30
N PHE A 52 -0.19 3.75 1.63
CA PHE A 52 -0.92 2.99 2.66
C PHE A 52 -1.65 1.76 2.13
N ILE A 53 -1.50 1.40 0.84
CA ILE A 53 -1.93 0.08 0.38
C ILE A 53 -1.09 -0.92 1.16
N ALA A 54 -1.71 -1.56 2.15
CA ALA A 54 -1.16 -2.74 2.77
C ALA A 54 -0.84 -3.73 1.65
N ARG A 55 0.46 -3.85 1.29
CA ARG A 55 0.89 -4.81 0.28
C ARG A 55 0.36 -6.17 0.71
N ARG A 56 -0.60 -6.71 -0.05
CA ARG A 56 -1.13 -8.05 0.21
C ARG A 56 0.01 -9.04 -0.01
N ASN A 57 0.62 -9.50 1.06
CA ASN A 57 1.66 -10.52 0.98
C ASN A 57 1.02 -11.86 0.65
N VAL A 58 0.88 -12.14 -0.65
CA VAL A 58 0.28 -13.38 -1.18
C VAL A 58 1.05 -14.61 -0.69
N ILE A 59 2.38 -14.51 -0.54
CA ILE A 59 3.21 -15.62 -0.04
C ILE A 59 2.83 -15.96 1.41
N TYR A 60 2.72 -14.94 2.26
CA TYR A 60 2.27 -15.12 3.65
C TYR A 60 0.87 -15.72 3.72
N LYS A 61 -0.08 -15.20 2.91
CA LYS A 61 -1.46 -15.71 2.88
C LYS A 61 -1.52 -17.15 2.37
N ARG A 62 -0.70 -17.52 1.38
CA ARG A 62 -0.57 -18.89 0.87
C ARG A 62 0.05 -19.83 1.90
N ALA A 63 1.08 -19.39 2.61
CA ALA A 63 1.65 -20.17 3.71
C ALA A 63 0.60 -20.43 4.79
N LYS A 64 -0.16 -19.40 5.18
CA LYS A 64 -1.25 -19.52 6.16
C LYS A 64 -2.36 -20.47 5.67
N PHE A 65 -2.73 -20.42 4.39
CA PHE A 65 -3.69 -21.37 3.80
C PHE A 65 -3.19 -22.81 3.87
N ASN A 66 -1.94 -23.06 3.46
CA ASN A 66 -1.37 -24.40 3.44
C ASN A 66 -1.12 -24.99 4.84
N GLN A 67 -0.83 -24.14 5.82
CA GLN A 67 -0.65 -24.53 7.22
C GLN A 67 -1.97 -24.74 7.96
N ARG A 68 -3.11 -24.39 7.35
CA ARG A 68 -4.40 -24.39 8.03
C ARG A 68 -4.93 -25.81 8.15
N SER A 69 -5.04 -26.31 9.38
CA SER A 69 -5.74 -27.54 9.75
C SER A 69 -6.92 -27.20 10.66
N GLN A 70 -7.99 -27.98 10.62
CA GLN A 70 -9.13 -27.80 11.53
C GLN A 70 -8.68 -28.09 12.97
N LEU A 71 -9.03 -27.20 13.90
CA LEU A 71 -8.68 -27.35 15.31
C LEU A 71 -9.68 -28.25 16.05
N GLU A 72 -9.25 -28.81 17.17
CA GLU A 72 -10.14 -29.59 18.04
C GLU A 72 -11.25 -28.69 18.61
N GLY A 73 -12.51 -29.08 18.40
CA GLY A 73 -13.68 -28.29 18.78
C GLY A 73 -14.09 -27.18 17.80
N GLU A 74 -13.33 -26.96 16.73
CA GLU A 74 -13.72 -26.03 15.66
C GLU A 74 -14.84 -26.62 14.79
N LYS A 75 -15.87 -25.83 14.52
CA LYS A 75 -16.94 -26.23 13.60
C LYS A 75 -16.43 -26.26 12.15
N VAL A 76 -16.94 -27.22 11.38
CA VAL A 76 -16.60 -27.34 9.96
C VAL A 76 -16.90 -26.05 9.20
N ASP A 77 -18.03 -25.41 9.47
CA ASP A 77 -18.43 -24.15 8.79
C ASP A 77 -17.44 -23.01 9.06
N GLU A 78 -16.94 -22.89 10.29
CA GLU A 78 -15.94 -21.88 10.67
C GLU A 78 -14.60 -22.16 9.96
N PHE A 79 -14.19 -23.43 9.93
CA PHE A 79 -12.99 -23.86 9.22
C PHE A 79 -13.08 -23.56 7.72
N THR A 80 -14.18 -23.97 7.07
CA THR A 80 -14.44 -23.75 5.64
C THR A 80 -14.50 -22.27 5.29
N THR A 81 -15.14 -21.45 6.13
CA THR A 81 -15.18 -19.99 5.95
C THR A 81 -13.77 -19.40 5.99
N SER A 82 -12.94 -19.82 6.96
CA SER A 82 -11.56 -19.34 7.09
C SER A 82 -10.67 -19.73 5.90
N LEU A 83 -10.88 -20.92 5.33
CA LEU A 83 -10.19 -21.34 4.11
C LEU A 83 -10.67 -20.53 2.91
N TYR A 84 -11.97 -20.28 2.80
CA TYR A 84 -12.53 -19.51 1.68
C TYR A 84 -11.99 -18.08 1.65
N GLU A 85 -11.93 -17.39 2.80
CA GLU A 85 -11.34 -16.06 2.92
C GLU A 85 -9.86 -16.03 2.48
N LEU A 86 -9.08 -17.03 2.90
CA LEU A 86 -7.69 -17.15 2.49
C LEU A 86 -7.55 -17.47 1.00
N SER A 87 -8.47 -18.26 0.44
CA SER A 87 -8.51 -18.66 -0.97
C SER A 87 -8.74 -17.47 -1.92
N ILE A 88 -9.65 -16.56 -1.57
CA ILE A 88 -9.95 -15.35 -2.35
C ILE A 88 -8.69 -14.51 -2.53
N VAL A 89 -7.87 -14.40 -1.48
CA VAL A 89 -6.67 -13.56 -1.49
C VAL A 89 -5.53 -14.18 -2.30
N ILE A 90 -5.47 -15.51 -2.40
CA ILE A 90 -4.42 -16.22 -3.16
C ILE A 90 -4.79 -16.48 -4.63
N MET A 91 -6.09 -16.57 -4.96
CA MET A 91 -6.56 -16.87 -6.32
C MET A 91 -6.50 -15.67 -7.28
N VAL A 92 -6.38 -14.44 -6.78
CA VAL A 92 -6.12 -13.29 -7.65
C VAL A 92 -4.72 -13.46 -8.23
N PRO A 93 -4.57 -13.67 -9.55
CA PRO A 93 -3.27 -13.94 -10.14
C PRO A 93 -2.35 -12.76 -9.87
N LEU A 94 -1.19 -13.06 -9.28
CA LEU A 94 -0.04 -12.18 -9.29
C LEU A 94 0.21 -11.84 -10.77
N ARG A 95 -0.29 -10.70 -11.26
CA ARG A 95 0.28 -10.08 -12.45
C ARG A 95 1.73 -9.77 -12.09
N ARG A 96 2.61 -10.71 -12.41
CA ARG A 96 4.04 -10.46 -12.57
C ARG A 96 4.12 -9.35 -13.61
N ASN A 97 4.44 -8.14 -13.15
CA ASN A 97 5.10 -7.15 -14.00
C ASN A 97 6.53 -7.61 -14.24
#